data_AF-A0A9Y1BTI2-F1
#
_entry.id   AF-A0A9Y1BTI2-F1
#
_cell.length_a   1.000
_cell.length_b   1.000
_cell.length_c   1.000
_cell.angle_alpha   90.00
_cell.angle_beta   90.00
_cell.angle_gamma   90.00
#
_symmetry.space_group_name_H-M   'P 1'
#
loop_
_entity.id
_entity.type
_entity.pdbx_description
1 polymer ?
#
loop_
_entity_poly.entity_id
_entity_poly.type
_entity_poly.pdbx_seq_one_letter_code
_entity_poly.pdbx_strand_id
1 'polypeptide(L)'
;MEFKEIVNELKDFLIQRDWLNFPAYAVFIHLIEELGEVGKHILFDINYKTESMGHIRPQKYDLQRELAQSFSLLLQLSLVLDVDLEKAWIEEFKIMKNRFPREKLNNMRKK
;
A
#
# COMPACT_ATOMS: atom_id res chain seq x y z
N MET A 1 -3.62 -3.63 17.66
CA MET A 1 -3.21 -4.93 17.12
C MET A 1 -1.76 -4.82 16.68
N GLU A 2 -0.96 -5.81 17.03
CA GLU A 2 0.40 -5.98 16.51
C GLU A 2 0.36 -6.41 15.03
N PHE A 3 1.44 -6.21 14.28
CA PHE A 3 1.50 -6.55 12.85
C PHE A 3 1.13 -8.01 12.57
N LYS A 4 1.68 -8.93 13.38
CA LYS A 4 1.37 -10.36 13.30
C LYS A 4 -0.11 -10.66 13.52
N GLU A 5 -0.78 -9.94 14.43
CA GLU A 5 -2.22 -10.10 14.67
C GLU A 5 -3.03 -9.65 13.47
N ILE A 6 -2.66 -8.52 12.85
CA ILE A 6 -3.31 -8.01 11.63
C ILE A 6 -3.20 -9.02 10.48
N VAL A 7 -2.00 -9.55 10.25
CA VAL A 7 -1.76 -10.55 9.20
C VAL A 7 -2.55 -11.83 9.47
N ASN A 8 -2.61 -12.30 10.72
CA ASN A 8 -3.37 -13.50 11.07
C ASN A 8 -4.89 -13.29 10.90
N GLU A 9 -5.43 -12.16 11.37
CA GLU A 9 -6.86 -11.86 11.21
C GLU A 9 -7.24 -11.76 9.73
N LEU A 10 -6.40 -11.12 8.91
CA LEU A 10 -6.59 -11.08 7.46
C LEU A 10 -6.51 -12.48 6.85
N LYS A 11 -5.51 -13.29 7.23
CA LYS A 11 -5.34 -14.65 6.71
C LYS A 11 -6.57 -15.51 7.00
N ASP A 12 -7.12 -15.44 8.21
CA ASP A 12 -8.34 -16.16 8.58
C ASP A 12 -9.54 -15.68 7.75
N PHE A 13 -9.70 -14.37 7.57
CA PHE A 13 -10.73 -13.79 6.71
C PHE A 13 -10.65 -14.30 5.26
N LEU A 14 -9.44 -14.39 4.70
CA LEU A 14 -9.17 -14.85 3.35
C LEU A 14 -9.43 -16.35 3.18
N ILE A 15 -8.99 -17.17 4.16
CA ILE A 15 -9.23 -18.63 4.16
C ILE A 15 -10.73 -18.92 4.17
N GLN A 16 -11.50 -18.24 5.02
CA GLN A 16 -12.95 -18.44 5.11
C GLN A 16 -13.70 -18.16 3.81
N ARG A 17 -13.09 -17.43 2.87
CA ARG A 17 -13.68 -17.05 1.58
C ARG A 17 -13.00 -17.72 0.39
N ASP A 18 -12.03 -18.58 0.64
CA ASP A 18 -11.20 -19.21 -0.39
C ASP A 18 -10.34 -18.23 -1.22
N TRP A 19 -10.06 -17.05 -0.67
CA TRP A 19 -9.38 -15.97 -1.39
C TRP A 19 -7.85 -16.10 -1.43
N LEU A 20 -7.27 -17.01 -0.65
CA LEU A 20 -5.85 -17.36 -0.77
C LEU A 20 -5.53 -18.12 -2.06
N ASN A 21 -6.54 -18.69 -2.73
CA ASN A 21 -6.37 -19.41 -3.99
C ASN A 21 -6.39 -18.48 -5.21
N PHE A 22 -6.65 -17.18 -5.03
CA PHE A 22 -6.54 -16.24 -6.14
C PHE A 22 -5.09 -16.17 -6.63
N PRO A 23 -4.87 -16.18 -7.96
CA PRO A 23 -3.53 -16.09 -8.49
C PRO A 23 -2.91 -14.73 -8.16
N ALA A 24 -1.59 -14.71 -7.92
CA ALA A 24 -0.87 -13.50 -7.51
C ALA A 24 -1.09 -12.31 -8.46
N TYR A 25 -1.19 -12.55 -9.77
CA TYR A 25 -1.44 -11.49 -10.73
C TYR A 25 -2.80 -10.80 -10.51
N ALA A 26 -3.84 -11.55 -10.10
CA ALA A 26 -5.16 -10.98 -9.88
C ALA A 26 -5.16 -10.08 -8.65
N VAL A 27 -4.53 -10.55 -7.56
CA VAL A 27 -4.36 -9.75 -6.33
C VAL A 27 -3.52 -8.50 -6.63
N PHE A 28 -2.45 -8.63 -7.41
CA PHE A 28 -1.61 -7.51 -7.80
C PHE A 28 -2.34 -6.47 -8.66
N ILE A 29 -3.12 -6.90 -9.65
CA ILE A 29 -3.91 -5.96 -10.47
C ILE A 29 -4.93 -5.21 -9.60
N HIS A 30 -5.61 -5.91 -8.69
CA HIS A 30 -6.55 -5.26 -7.77
C HIS A 30 -5.86 -4.26 -6.84
N LEU A 31 -4.65 -4.56 -6.36
CA LEU A 31 -3.83 -3.62 -5.60
C LEU A 31 -3.54 -2.34 -6.41
N ILE A 32 -3.22 -2.47 -7.70
CA ILE A 32 -3.00 -1.32 -8.57
C ILE A 32 -4.28 -0.49 -8.76
N GLU A 33 -5.44 -1.12 -8.86
CA GLU A 33 -6.73 -0.44 -8.95
C GLU A 33 -7.00 0.41 -7.70
N GLU A 34 -6.84 -0.16 -6.51
CA GLU A 34 -7.04 0.55 -5.23
C GLU A 34 -6.01 1.68 -5.03
N LEU A 35 -4.75 1.47 -5.42
CA LEU A 35 -3.75 2.54 -5.45
C LEU A 35 -4.10 3.65 -6.46
N GLY A 36 -4.81 3.30 -7.53
CA GLY A 36 -5.35 4.25 -8.49
C GLY A 36 -6.42 5.16 -7.88
N GLU A 37 -7.27 4.63 -7.00
CA GLU A 37 -8.25 5.42 -6.24
C GLU A 37 -7.56 6.40 -5.28
N VAL A 38 -6.55 5.94 -4.52
CA VAL A 38 -5.70 6.81 -3.71
C VAL A 38 -5.05 7.91 -4.57
N GLY A 39 -4.60 7.54 -5.77
CA GLY A 39 -4.06 8.48 -6.74
C GLY A 39 -5.05 9.58 -7.13
N LYS A 40 -6.35 9.27 -7.29
CA LYS A 40 -7.36 10.29 -7.61
C LYS A 40 -7.45 11.36 -6.53
N HIS A 41 -7.40 10.99 -5.25
CA HIS A 41 -7.36 11.97 -4.15
C HIS A 41 -6.18 12.92 -4.29
N ILE A 42 -4.97 12.37 -4.48
CA ILE A 42 -3.74 13.16 -4.62
C ILE A 42 -3.85 14.13 -5.80
N LEU A 43 -4.37 13.67 -6.95
CA LEU A 43 -4.52 14.51 -8.14
C LEU A 43 -5.47 15.69 -7.93
N PHE A 44 -6.52 15.51 -7.12
CA PHE A 44 -7.41 16.61 -6.72
C PHE A 44 -6.75 17.57 -5.73
N ASP A 45 -5.96 17.05 -4.78
CA ASP A 45 -5.27 17.87 -3.77
C ASP A 45 -4.20 18.77 -4.38
N ILE A 46 -3.51 18.31 -5.44
CA ILE A 46 -2.53 19.11 -6.18
C ILE A 46 -3.15 19.97 -7.29
N ASN A 47 -4.48 20.05 -7.39
CA ASN A 47 -5.23 20.74 -8.45
C ASN A 47 -4.90 20.28 -9.89
N TYR A 48 -4.39 19.07 -10.05
CA TYR A 48 -4.20 18.48 -11.39
C TYR A 48 -5.54 18.03 -11.98
N LYS A 49 -6.44 17.49 -11.14
CA LYS A 49 -7.84 17.25 -11.48
C LYS A 49 -8.73 18.25 -10.73
N THR A 50 -9.72 18.79 -11.42
CA THR A 50 -10.70 19.71 -10.84
C THR A 50 -12.11 19.41 -11.34
N GLU A 51 -13.11 19.80 -10.57
CA GLU A 51 -14.52 19.72 -10.98
C GLU A 51 -14.79 20.58 -12.22
N SER A 52 -14.07 21.69 -12.39
CA SER A 52 -14.14 22.54 -13.58
C SER A 52 -13.65 21.86 -14.87
N MET A 53 -12.89 20.77 -14.77
CA MET A 53 -12.47 19.94 -15.91
C MET A 53 -13.40 18.73 -16.13
N GLY A 54 -14.54 18.66 -15.44
CA GLY A 54 -15.52 17.57 -15.55
C GLY A 54 -15.15 16.32 -14.76
N HIS A 55 -14.20 16.41 -13.81
CA HIS A 55 -13.86 15.30 -12.93
C HIS A 55 -14.70 15.32 -11.65
N ILE A 56 -15.08 14.14 -11.16
CA ILE A 56 -15.80 13.98 -9.89
C ILE A 56 -14.78 13.89 -8.75
N ARG A 57 -14.90 14.76 -7.75
CA ARG A 57 -14.07 14.72 -6.55
C ARG A 57 -14.42 13.49 -5.71
N PRO A 58 -13.45 12.63 -5.34
CA PRO A 58 -13.70 11.50 -4.46
C PRO A 58 -13.98 12.00 -3.02
N GLN A 59 -14.77 11.26 -2.23
CA GLN A 59 -15.13 11.74 -0.90
C GLN A 59 -13.97 11.60 0.07
N LYS A 60 -13.74 12.60 0.92
CA LYS A 60 -12.58 12.63 1.83
C LYS A 60 -12.43 11.37 2.71
N TYR A 61 -13.54 10.74 3.13
CA TYR A 61 -13.52 9.52 3.93
C TYR A 61 -13.12 8.27 3.13
N ASP A 62 -13.18 8.31 1.80
CA ASP A 62 -12.80 7.20 0.94
C ASP A 62 -11.28 6.98 0.95
N LEU A 63 -10.46 8.04 1.04
CA LEU A 63 -9.00 7.90 1.08
C LEU A 63 -8.49 6.97 2.19
N GLN A 64 -9.07 7.05 3.40
CA GLN A 64 -8.68 6.17 4.51
C GLN A 64 -9.04 4.71 4.21
N ARG A 65 -10.18 4.49 3.55
CA ARG A 65 -10.67 3.16 3.18
C ARG A 65 -9.84 2.57 2.05
N GLU A 66 -9.53 3.35 1.02
CA GLU A 66 -8.71 2.95 -0.12
C GLU A 66 -7.27 2.63 0.30
N LEU A 67 -6.70 3.40 1.23
CA LEU A 67 -5.41 3.07 1.84
C LEU A 67 -5.47 1.76 2.64
N ALA A 68 -6.55 1.52 3.38
CA ALA A 68 -6.74 0.28 4.11
C ALA A 68 -6.92 -0.91 3.15
N GLN A 69 -7.70 -0.77 2.06
CA GLN A 69 -7.87 -1.76 1.00
C GLN A 69 -6.54 -2.08 0.33
N SER A 70 -5.79 -1.05 -0.07
CA SER A 70 -4.45 -1.19 -0.66
C SER A 70 -3.50 -1.93 0.29
N PHE A 71 -3.51 -1.59 1.58
CA PHE A 71 -2.72 -2.28 2.58
C PHE A 71 -3.12 -3.75 2.73
N SER A 72 -4.42 -4.05 2.83
CA SER A 72 -4.92 -5.43 2.91
C SER A 72 -4.55 -6.25 1.67
N LEU A 73 -4.63 -5.68 0.47
CA LEU A 73 -4.24 -6.35 -0.77
C LEU A 73 -2.73 -6.59 -0.85
N LEU A 74 -1.90 -5.68 -0.34
CA LEU A 74 -0.46 -5.91 -0.23
C LEU A 74 -0.15 -7.07 0.72
N LEU A 75 -0.83 -7.15 1.86
CA LEU A 75 -0.69 -8.27 2.79
C LEU A 75 -1.19 -9.59 2.15
N GLN A 76 -2.34 -9.59 1.49
CA GLN A 76 -2.83 -10.75 0.75
C GLN A 76 -1.82 -11.20 -0.31
N LEU A 77 -1.23 -10.25 -1.06
CA LEU A 77 -0.23 -10.56 -2.08
C LEU A 77 1.00 -11.22 -1.45
N SER A 78 1.48 -10.74 -0.30
CA SER A 78 2.57 -11.39 0.43
C SER A 78 2.22 -12.81 0.87
N LEU A 79 0.97 -13.06 1.31
CA LEU A 79 0.51 -14.40 1.69
C LEU A 79 0.45 -15.35 0.49
N VAL A 80 -0.05 -14.88 -0.66
CA VAL A 80 -0.15 -15.67 -1.90
C VAL A 80 1.25 -15.98 -2.48
N LEU A 81 2.21 -15.07 -2.31
CA LEU A 81 3.60 -15.26 -2.76
C LEU A 81 4.49 -15.97 -1.72
N ASP A 82 3.94 -16.39 -0.58
CA ASP A 82 4.68 -17.00 0.54
C ASP A 82 5.87 -16.15 1.03
N VAL A 83 5.63 -14.83 1.16
CA VAL A 83 6.62 -13.86 1.63
C VAL A 83 6.33 -13.46 3.08
N ASP A 84 7.32 -13.66 3.95
CA ASP A 84 7.35 -13.05 5.29
C ASP A 84 7.64 -11.54 5.16
N LEU A 85 6.57 -10.74 5.04
CA LEU A 85 6.67 -9.31 4.79
C LEU A 85 7.33 -8.55 5.95
N GLU A 86 7.14 -8.98 7.20
CA GLU A 86 7.76 -8.34 8.37
C GLU A 86 9.28 -8.50 8.30
N LYS A 87 9.74 -9.74 8.09
CA LYS A 87 11.17 -10.04 7.94
C LYS A 87 11.76 -9.30 6.72
N ALA A 88 11.07 -9.33 5.58
CA ALA A 88 11.51 -8.65 4.37
C ALA A 88 11.66 -7.13 4.60
N TRP A 89 10.72 -6.50 5.30
CA TRP A 89 10.80 -5.09 5.65
C TRP A 89 11.98 -4.81 6.60
N ILE A 90 12.20 -5.63 7.62
CA ILE A 90 13.33 -5.48 8.56
C ILE A 90 14.67 -5.52 7.82
N GLU A 91 14.82 -6.44 6.87
CA GLU A 91 16.03 -6.60 6.08
C GLU A 91 16.25 -5.43 5.12
N GLU A 92 15.22 -5.06 4.35
CA GLU A 92 15.31 -3.92 3.43
C GLU A 92 15.55 -2.60 4.19
N PHE A 93 14.94 -2.42 5.36
CA PHE A 93 15.13 -1.20 6.14
C PHE A 93 16.57 -1.05 6.64
N LYS A 94 17.27 -2.15 6.93
CA LYS A 94 18.72 -2.12 7.23
C LYS A 94 19.51 -1.69 6.00
N ILE A 95 19.18 -2.22 4.82
CA ILE A 95 19.81 -1.85 3.54
C ILE A 95 19.58 -0.35 3.26
N MET A 96 18.35 0.14 3.39
CA MET A 96 18.00 1.55 3.20
C MET A 96 18.79 2.48 4.13
N LYS A 97 18.95 2.13 5.41
CA LYS A 97 19.76 2.92 6.37
C LYS A 97 21.22 3.03 5.94
N ASN A 98 21.78 1.95 5.40
CA ASN A 98 23.16 1.93 4.90
C ASN A 98 23.30 2.72 3.59
N ARG A 99 22.29 2.63 2.71
CA ARG A 99 22.25 3.35 1.42
C ARG A 99 22.05 4.85 1.61
N PHE A 100 21.29 5.27 2.61
CA PHE A 100 20.93 6.66 2.88
C PHE A 100 21.32 7.10 4.31
N PRO A 101 22.62 7.18 4.63
CA PRO A 101 23.06 7.59 5.96
C PRO A 101 22.73 9.06 6.23
N ARG A 102 22.27 9.35 7.45
CA ARG A 102 21.77 10.67 7.87
C ARG A 102 22.74 11.82 7.55
N GLU A 103 24.04 11.58 7.74
CA GLU A 103 25.11 12.55 7.48
C GLU A 103 25.18 12.98 6.01
N LYS A 104 24.94 12.05 5.07
CA LYS A 104 24.95 12.34 3.63
C LYS A 104 23.65 13.01 3.16
N LEU A 105 22.52 12.75 3.82
CA LEU A 105 21.21 13.34 3.49
C LEU A 105 21.14 14.84 3.81
N ASN A 106 21.76 15.29 4.91
CA ASN A 106 21.77 16.71 5.30
C ASN A 106 22.49 17.61 4.28
N ASN A 107 23.43 17.06 3.51
CA ASN A 107 24.15 17.78 2.47
C ASN A 107 23.34 17.92 1.17
N MET A 108 22.38 17.02 0.92
CA MET A 108 21.52 17.07 -0.28
C MET A 108 20.33 18.03 -0.12
N ARG A 109 19.85 18.27 1.11
CA ARG A 109 18.74 19.20 1.39
C ARG A 109 19.14 20.69 1.45
N LYS A 110 20.43 20.99 1.31
CA LYS A 110 20.99 22.36 1.33
C LYS A 110 21.37 22.90 -0.06
N LYS A 111 21.03 22.18 -1.12
CA LYS A 111 21.08 22.63 -2.52
C LYS A 111 19.67 22.82 -3.04
#